data_AF-A0A1I7M3P7-F1
#
_entry.id   AF-A0A1I7M3P7-F1
#
_cell.length_a   1.000
_cell.length_b   1.000
_cell.length_c   1.000
_cell.angle_alpha   90.00
_cell.angle_beta   90.00
_cell.angle_gamma   90.00
#
_symmetry.space_group_name_H-M   'P 1'
#
loop_
_entity.id
_entity.type
_entity.pdbx_description
1 polymer ?
#
loop_
_entity_poly.entity_id
_entity_poly.type
_entity_poly.pdbx_seq_one_letter_code
_entity_poly.pdbx_strand_id
1 'polypeptide(L)'
;MVEVMSLRRLRTKPALRSQHNVGLAIDMTLSWSGTVSVMDAKGKLVQIKTAPRTGMNRQLIEIGATYGVKKYAGNGRDEPHWSNDGR
;
A
#
# COMPACT_ATOMS: atom_id res chain seq x y z
N MET A 1 18.60 -18.06 20.85
CA MET A 1 17.50 -17.90 21.82
C MET A 1 17.28 -16.40 22.00
N VAL A 2 16.11 -15.88 21.63
CA VAL A 2 15.80 -14.45 21.84
C VAL A 2 15.45 -14.28 23.31
N GLU A 3 16.17 -13.40 24.00
CA GLU A 3 15.96 -13.13 25.42
C GLU A 3 14.52 -12.61 25.65
N VAL A 4 13.71 -13.42 26.34
CA VAL A 4 12.28 -13.15 26.63
C VAL A 4 12.07 -11.83 27.37
N MET A 5 13.11 -11.29 28.02
CA MET A 5 13.08 -10.02 28.75
C MET A 5 12.97 -8.78 27.86
N SER A 6 13.40 -8.86 26.59
CA SER A 6 13.40 -7.70 25.68
C SER A 6 12.04 -7.43 25.02
N LEU A 7 11.18 -8.45 24.91
CA LEU A 7 9.81 -8.31 24.37
C LEU A 7 8.92 -7.40 25.24
N ARG A 8 9.11 -7.41 26.57
CA ARG A 8 8.30 -6.62 27.51
C ARG A 8 8.55 -5.11 27.41
N ARG A 9 9.62 -4.68 26.74
CA ARG A 9 10.03 -3.26 26.61
C ARG A 9 9.73 -2.67 25.24
N LEU A 10 9.10 -3.42 24.33
CA LEU A 10 8.74 -2.89 23.01
C LEU A 10 7.63 -1.85 23.14
N ARG A 11 7.86 -0.66 22.56
CA ARG A 11 6.86 0.43 22.50
C ARG A 11 5.67 0.11 21.60
N THR A 12 5.84 -0.85 20.69
CA THR A 12 4.83 -1.29 19.73
C THR A 12 4.58 -2.78 19.94
N LYS A 13 3.31 -3.16 20.11
CA LYS A 13 2.92 -4.57 20.21
C LYS A 13 3.20 -5.27 18.87
N PRO A 14 3.68 -6.52 18.85
CA PRO A 14 3.76 -7.31 17.63
C PRO A 14 2.40 -7.37 16.93
N ALA A 15 2.40 -7.22 15.61
CA ALA A 15 1.19 -7.38 14.80
C ALA A 15 0.88 -8.87 14.66
N LEU A 16 0.05 -9.41 15.56
CA LEU A 16 -0.36 -10.82 15.55
C LEU A 16 -1.39 -11.14 14.46
N ARG A 17 -2.07 -10.11 13.96
CA ARG A 17 -3.08 -10.18 12.89
C ARG A 17 -2.80 -9.04 11.92
N SER A 18 -2.05 -9.33 10.87
CA SER A 18 -1.76 -8.41 9.78
C SER A 18 -2.03 -9.05 8.44
N GLN A 19 -2.45 -8.23 7.47
CA GLN A 19 -2.56 -8.58 6.06
C GLN A 19 -1.26 -9.17 5.51
N HIS A 20 -0.11 -8.67 5.98
CA HIS A 20 1.22 -9.18 5.62
C HIS A 20 1.43 -10.63 6.08
N ASN A 21 0.86 -11.04 7.22
CA ASN A 21 1.00 -12.43 7.70
C ASN A 21 0.22 -13.43 6.85
N VAL A 22 -0.85 -12.98 6.19
CA VAL A 22 -1.73 -13.83 5.38
C VAL A 22 -1.54 -13.61 3.87
N GLY A 23 -0.53 -12.84 3.46
CA GLY A 23 -0.20 -12.62 2.05
C GLY A 23 -1.20 -11.73 1.30
N LEU A 24 -1.91 -10.85 1.99
CA LEU A 24 -2.94 -9.96 1.44
C LEU A 24 -2.52 -8.47 1.43
N ALA A 25 -1.28 -8.19 1.83
CA ALA A 25 -0.66 -6.87 1.73
C ALA A 25 0.71 -6.93 1.06
N ILE A 26 1.10 -5.78 0.50
CA ILE A 26 2.43 -5.51 -0.01
C ILE A 26 2.79 -4.06 0.31
N ASP A 27 4.02 -3.82 0.75
CA ASP A 27 4.56 -2.48 0.94
C ASP A 27 5.39 -2.11 -0.30
N MET A 28 4.99 -1.06 -1.00
CA MET A 28 5.62 -0.60 -2.23
C MET A 28 5.89 0.90 -2.18
N THR A 29 7.15 1.27 -2.31
CA THR A 29 7.55 2.65 -2.63
C THR A 29 7.57 2.81 -4.13
N LEU A 30 6.73 3.69 -4.67
CA LEU A 30 6.58 3.91 -6.10
C LEU A 30 7.04 5.30 -6.49
N SER A 31 7.71 5.41 -7.63
CA SER A 31 8.00 6.66 -8.31
C SER A 31 7.99 6.46 -9.83
N TRP A 32 7.61 7.50 -10.58
CA TRP A 32 7.70 7.50 -12.04
C TRP A 32 7.89 8.92 -12.60
N SER A 33 8.28 9.00 -13.88
CA SER A 33 8.38 10.24 -14.63
C SER A 33 7.30 10.33 -15.71
N GLY A 34 6.97 11.55 -16.12
CA GLY A 34 6.03 11.79 -17.21
C GLY A 34 4.60 11.30 -16.95
N THR A 35 3.88 11.05 -18.04
CA THR A 35 2.55 10.41 -18.05
C THR A 35 2.75 8.92 -18.30
N VAL A 36 2.08 8.08 -17.52
CA VAL A 36 2.07 6.62 -17.73
C VAL A 36 0.67 6.16 -18.10
N SER A 37 0.59 5.13 -18.94
CA SER A 37 -0.67 4.48 -19.29
C SER A 37 -0.75 3.14 -18.58
N VAL A 38 -1.81 2.93 -17.82
CA VAL A 38 -2.03 1.73 -17.01
C VAL A 38 -3.42 1.20 -17.32
N MET A 39 -3.56 -0.11 -17.51
CA MET A 39 -4.85 -0.74 -17.72
C MET A 39 -5.57 -0.88 -16.37
N ASP A 40 -6.88 -0.67 -16.34
CA ASP A 40 -7.71 -1.03 -15.19
C ASP A 40 -8.19 -2.49 -15.27
N ALA A 41 -8.79 -3.01 -14.20
CA ALA A 41 -9.27 -4.38 -14.17
C ALA A 41 -10.42 -4.69 -15.15
N LYS A 42 -11.00 -3.66 -15.79
CA LYS A 42 -12.03 -3.80 -16.83
C LYS A 42 -11.46 -3.75 -18.24
N GLY A 43 -10.12 -3.67 -18.38
CA GLY A 43 -9.43 -3.60 -19.67
C GLY A 43 -9.35 -2.20 -20.27
N LYS A 44 -9.77 -1.14 -19.55
CA LYS A 44 -9.68 0.23 -20.03
C LYS A 44 -8.28 0.78 -19.78
N LEU A 45 -7.67 1.38 -20.80
CA LEU A 45 -6.41 2.10 -20.65
C LEU A 45 -6.65 3.48 -20.01
N VAL A 46 -6.01 3.74 -18.87
CA VAL A 46 -6.10 4.98 -18.11
C VAL A 46 -4.74 5.69 -18.11
N GLN A 47 -4.74 7.00 -18.42
CA GLN A 47 -3.55 7.83 -18.35
C GLN A 47 -3.42 8.50 -16.97
N ILE A 48 -2.32 8.23 -16.27
CA ILE A 48 -1.95 8.89 -15.03
C ILE A 48 -1.11 10.12 -15.38
N LYS A 49 -1.73 11.30 -15.26
CA LYS A 49 -1.16 12.60 -15.67
C LYS A 49 -1.02 13.60 -14.52
N THR A 50 -1.47 13.23 -13.32
CA THR A 50 -1.46 14.10 -12.14
C THR A 50 -0.24 13.84 -11.25
N ALA A 51 0.02 14.78 -10.33
CA ALA A 51 0.95 14.62 -9.22
C ALA A 51 0.20 14.17 -7.94
N PRO A 52 0.89 13.63 -6.92
CA PRO A 52 2.30 13.25 -6.93
C PRO A 52 2.56 12.06 -7.85
N ARG A 53 3.78 11.90 -8.36
CA ARG A 53 4.17 10.73 -9.15
C ARG A 53 4.71 9.62 -8.24
N THR A 54 3.89 9.24 -7.27
CA THR A 54 4.19 8.27 -6.23
C THR A 54 2.97 7.40 -5.92
N GLY A 55 3.11 6.43 -5.01
CA GLY A 55 1.99 5.61 -4.54
C GLY A 55 0.79 6.41 -3.96
N MET A 56 0.98 7.70 -3.67
CA MET A 56 -0.07 8.60 -3.19
C MET A 56 -0.88 9.26 -4.31
N ASN A 57 -0.65 8.92 -5.58
CA ASN A 57 -1.40 9.47 -6.70
C ASN A 57 -2.86 8.98 -6.71
N ARG A 58 -3.82 9.91 -6.77
CA ARG A 58 -5.26 9.56 -6.75
C ARG A 58 -5.70 8.70 -7.93
N GLN A 59 -5.21 8.95 -9.14
CA GLN A 59 -5.55 8.14 -10.31
C GLN A 59 -4.99 6.72 -10.18
N LEU A 60 -3.77 6.58 -9.65
CA LEU A 60 -3.19 5.26 -9.37
C LEU A 60 -4.01 4.50 -8.32
N ILE A 61 -4.43 5.18 -7.25
CA ILE A 61 -5.24 4.59 -6.18
C ILE A 61 -6.59 4.11 -6.73
N GLU A 62 -7.25 4.91 -7.58
CA GLU A 62 -8.50 4.54 -8.24
C GLU A 62 -8.32 3.31 -9.14
N ILE A 63 -7.23 3.25 -9.92
CA ILE A 63 -6.90 2.10 -10.76
C ILE A 63 -6.66 0.86 -9.89
N GLY A 64 -5.85 0.96 -8.84
CA GLY A 64 -5.57 -0.15 -7.91
C GLY A 64 -6.85 -0.72 -7.30
N ALA A 65 -7.80 0.14 -6.93
CA ALA A 65 -9.07 -0.27 -6.36
C ALA A 65 -9.89 -1.15 -7.33
N THR A 66 -9.73 -0.98 -8.65
CA THR A 66 -10.39 -1.86 -9.64
C THR A 66 -9.87 -3.29 -9.59
N TYR A 67 -8.61 -3.49 -9.20
CA TYR A 67 -7.98 -4.80 -8.99
C TYR A 67 -8.20 -5.36 -7.57
N GLY A 68 -8.99 -4.67 -6.74
CA GLY A 68 -9.17 -5.04 -5.33
C GLY A 68 -8.00 -4.67 -4.43
N VAL A 69 -7.04 -3.87 -4.92
CA VAL A 69 -5.88 -3.41 -4.15
C VAL A 69 -6.12 -1.98 -3.68
N LYS A 70 -6.08 -1.76 -2.37
CA LYS A 70 -6.42 -0.50 -1.72
C LYS A 70 -5.20 0.10 -1.05
N LYS A 71 -5.04 1.40 -1.22
CA LYS A 71 -4.02 2.18 -0.52
C LYS A 71 -4.41 2.35 0.95
N TYR A 72 -3.43 2.23 1.85
CA TYR A 72 -3.63 2.62 3.25
C TYR A 72 -4.23 4.02 3.38
N ALA A 73 -5.34 4.12 4.11
CA ALA A 73 -6.11 5.36 4.26
C ALA A 73 -5.91 6.07 5.62
N GLY A 74 -5.02 5.57 6.48
CA GLY A 74 -4.76 6.19 7.78
C GLY A 74 -3.81 7.39 7.71
N ASN A 75 -3.51 7.98 8.87
CA ASN A 75 -2.79 9.25 8.99
C ASN A 75 -1.28 9.10 8.70
N GLY A 76 -0.91 9.09 7.41
CA GLY A 76 0.42 9.43 6.87
C GLY A 76 1.63 8.58 7.30
N ARG A 77 1.47 7.60 8.20
CA ARG A 77 2.58 6.77 8.70
C ARG A 77 2.87 5.53 7.87
N ASP A 78 2.00 5.20 6.91
CA ASP A 78 2.10 3.97 6.13
C ASP A 78 1.88 4.21 4.62
N GLU A 79 2.59 5.21 4.10
CA GLU A 79 2.57 5.55 2.67
C GLU A 79 3.00 4.40 1.75
N PRO A 80 3.87 3.46 2.13
CA PRO A 80 4.15 2.30 1.27
C PRO A 80 3.02 1.27 1.20
N HIS A 81 2.10 1.24 2.16
CA HIS A 81 1.20 0.10 2.32
C HIS A 81 0.03 0.01 1.32
N TRP A 82 -0.13 -1.17 0.73
CA TRP A 82 -1.25 -1.56 -0.11
C TRP A 82 -1.78 -2.93 0.32
N SER A 83 -3.09 -3.09 0.37
CA SER A 83 -3.72 -4.34 0.82
C SER A 83 -5.12 -4.52 0.25
N ASN A 84 -5.79 -5.63 0.52
CA ASN A 84 -7.16 -5.83 0.03
C ASN A 84 -8.21 -4.96 0.76
N ASP A 85 -7.88 -4.38 1.92
CA ASP A 85 -8.80 -3.59 2.74
C ASP A 85 -8.33 -2.14 3.02
N GLY A 86 -7.06 -1.82 2.76
CA GLY A 86 -6.50 -0.47 2.91
C GLY A 86 -6.27 -0.04 4.36
N ARG A 87 -6.06 -1.01 5.27
CA ARG A 87 -5.87 -0.78 6.71
C ARG A 87 -4.59 -1.36 7.25
#